data_AF-A0A9P0KM21-F1
#
_entry.id   AF-A0A9P0KM21-F1
#
_cell.length_a   1.000
_cell.length_b   1.000
_cell.length_c   1.000
_cell.angle_alpha   90.00
_cell.angle_beta   90.00
_cell.angle_gamma   90.00
#
_symmetry.space_group_name_H-M   'P 1'
#
loop_
_entity.id
_entity.type
_entity.pdbx_description
1 polymer ?
#
loop_
_entity_poly.entity_id
_entity_poly.type
_entity_poly.pdbx_seq_one_letter_code
_entity_poly.pdbx_strand_id
1 'polypeptide(L)'
;MFKVRVRKEYKVSEKGIIALKSGRVLTPESDGVCGVKMEVGKLYIISGRIESLKARINSCGSWIQKWEHTSRRQRKGLKLLYKNGCSCDVKYCSKKKCPRKVDSCTANWASRCEEKEGICLRQPKGCMWMKTRALAQCRRRYFYENRGLETLT
;
A
#
# COMPACT_ATOMS: atom_id res chain seq x y z
N MET A 1 -7.63 18.81 9.16
CA MET A 1 -8.76 18.43 8.25
C MET A 1 -8.43 18.92 6.84
N PHE A 2 -8.76 18.13 5.80
CA PHE A 2 -8.59 18.53 4.40
C PHE A 2 -9.93 18.57 3.66
N LYS A 3 -10.10 19.58 2.79
CA LYS A 3 -11.14 19.59 1.75
C LYS A 3 -10.61 18.82 0.54
N VAL A 4 -11.35 17.83 0.07
CA VAL A 4 -10.95 16.95 -1.03
C VAL A 4 -12.06 16.83 -2.05
N ARG A 5 -11.68 16.60 -3.31
CA ARG A 5 -12.61 16.19 -4.37
C ARG A 5 -12.30 14.75 -4.78
N VAL A 6 -13.24 13.84 -4.54
CA VAL A 6 -13.10 12.44 -4.96
C VAL A 6 -13.16 12.37 -6.48
N ARG A 7 -12.09 11.86 -7.10
CA ARG A 7 -12.01 11.66 -8.56
C ARG A 7 -12.45 10.27 -8.98
N LYS A 8 -12.17 9.27 -8.15
CA LYS A 8 -12.45 7.87 -8.41
C LYS A 8 -12.48 7.07 -7.12
N GLU A 9 -13.42 6.15 -7.04
CA GLU A 9 -13.59 5.21 -5.93
C GLU A 9 -13.17 3.80 -6.40
N TYR A 10 -12.40 3.11 -5.57
CA TYR A 10 -11.94 1.73 -5.85
C TYR A 10 -12.53 0.72 -4.86
N LYS A 11 -12.67 1.13 -3.60
CA LYS A 11 -13.28 0.35 -2.52
C LYS A 11 -13.98 1.33 -1.59
N VAL A 12 -15.30 1.33 -1.59
CA VAL A 12 -16.13 2.20 -0.75
C VAL A 12 -17.36 1.41 -0.29
N SER A 13 -17.79 1.65 0.94
CA SER A 13 -19.06 1.15 1.47
C SER A 13 -20.14 2.22 1.32
N GLU A 14 -21.42 1.85 1.49
CA GLU A 14 -22.53 2.83 1.47
C GLU A 14 -22.33 3.96 2.48
N LYS A 15 -21.91 3.63 3.71
CA LYS A 15 -21.52 4.61 4.74
C LYS A 15 -20.38 5.51 4.27
N GLY A 16 -19.43 4.96 3.51
CA GLY A 16 -18.33 5.70 2.91
C GLY A 16 -18.80 6.69 1.85
N ILE A 17 -19.73 6.29 0.98
CA ILE A 17 -20.33 7.18 -0.03
C ILE A 17 -20.97 8.38 0.68
N ILE A 18 -21.76 8.14 1.73
CA ILE A 18 -22.40 9.21 2.52
C ILE A 18 -21.35 10.11 3.18
N ALA A 19 -20.34 9.53 3.84
CA ALA A 19 -19.30 10.29 4.52
C ALA A 19 -18.51 11.20 3.57
N LEU A 20 -18.21 10.70 2.36
CA LEU A 20 -17.42 11.41 1.36
C LEU A 20 -18.19 12.53 0.64
N LYS A 21 -19.53 12.55 0.69
CA LYS A 21 -20.34 13.67 0.16
C LYS A 21 -19.98 15.02 0.78
N SER A 22 -19.51 15.01 2.03
CA SER A 22 -19.04 16.23 2.72
C SER A 22 -17.81 16.86 2.06
N GLY A 23 -17.08 16.12 1.21
CA GLY A 23 -15.82 16.56 0.63
C GLY A 23 -14.72 16.79 1.66
N ARG A 24 -14.83 16.19 2.86
CA ARG A 24 -13.89 16.39 3.97
C ARG A 24 -13.27 15.08 4.42
N VAL A 25 -11.96 15.15 4.71
CA VAL A 25 -11.22 14.06 5.32
C VAL A 25 -10.52 14.58 6.57
N LEU A 26 -10.66 13.83 7.66
CA LEU A 26 -10.08 14.15 8.96
C LEU A 26 -8.76 13.41 9.15
N THR A 27 -7.82 14.07 9.80
CA THR A 27 -6.53 13.50 10.18
C THR A 27 -6.14 14.05 11.55
N PRO A 28 -5.34 13.32 12.35
CA PRO A 28 -4.79 13.85 13.60
C PRO A 28 -4.01 15.15 13.39
N GLU A 29 -3.89 15.96 14.45
CA GLU A 29 -3.37 17.33 14.36
C GLU A 29 -1.86 17.40 14.14
N SER A 30 -1.10 16.44 14.66
CA SER A 30 0.36 16.44 14.59
C SER A 30 0.92 15.11 14.11
N ASP A 31 2.09 15.17 13.50
CA ASP A 31 2.78 13.98 12.96
C ASP A 31 3.07 12.94 14.06
N GLY A 32 3.34 13.39 15.29
CA GLY A 32 3.61 12.53 16.45
C GLY A 32 2.43 11.65 16.87
N VAL A 33 1.21 12.01 16.49
CA VAL A 33 -0.01 11.20 16.68
C VAL A 33 -0.55 10.67 15.35
N CYS A 34 0.35 10.37 14.41
CA CYS A 34 0.04 9.88 13.06
C CYS A 34 -0.76 10.87 12.18
N GLY A 35 -0.56 12.17 12.39
CA GLY A 35 -1.07 13.23 11.52
C GLY A 35 -0.51 13.11 10.10
N VAL A 36 -1.26 13.66 9.14
CA VAL A 36 -0.92 13.60 7.73
C VAL A 36 -0.77 15.01 7.19
N LYS A 37 0.33 15.27 6.50
CA LYS A 37 0.54 16.50 5.72
C LYS A 37 0.35 16.20 4.23
N MET A 38 -0.57 16.91 3.59
CA MET A 38 -0.85 16.80 2.16
C MET A 38 -0.69 18.16 1.48
N GLU A 39 -0.07 18.16 0.30
CA GLU A 39 0.01 19.36 -0.54
C GLU A 39 -1.32 19.61 -1.27
N VAL A 40 -1.78 20.87 -1.21
CA VAL A 40 -2.99 21.31 -1.91
C VAL A 40 -2.77 21.25 -3.43
N GLY A 41 -3.80 20.87 -4.18
CA GLY A 41 -3.77 20.80 -5.65
C GLY A 41 -3.12 19.52 -6.21
N LYS A 42 -2.54 18.66 -5.38
CA LYS A 42 -1.98 17.37 -5.81
C LYS A 42 -3.03 16.25 -5.76
N LEU A 43 -2.89 15.28 -6.66
CA LEU A 43 -3.73 14.08 -6.71
C LEU A 43 -3.12 12.97 -5.88
N TYR A 44 -3.91 12.35 -5.00
CA TYR A 44 -3.47 11.28 -4.11
C TYR A 44 -4.32 10.02 -4.26
N ILE A 45 -3.69 8.90 -3.94
CA ILE A 45 -4.36 7.69 -3.49
C ILE A 45 -4.47 7.79 -1.98
N ILE A 46 -5.67 7.55 -1.49
CA ILE A 46 -6.00 7.63 -0.07
C ILE A 46 -6.79 6.37 0.27
N SER A 47 -6.26 5.56 1.19
CA SER A 47 -7.10 4.64 1.98
C SER A 47 -7.40 5.26 3.34
N GLY A 48 -8.43 4.76 4.02
CA GLY A 48 -8.83 5.30 5.31
C GLY A 48 -9.96 4.50 5.92
N ARG A 49 -10.45 4.98 7.07
CA ARG A 49 -11.58 4.39 7.77
C ARG A 49 -12.75 5.36 7.78
N ILE A 50 -13.95 4.79 7.85
CA ILE A 50 -15.18 5.55 8.05
C ILE A 50 -15.61 5.31 9.49
N GLU A 51 -15.62 6.38 10.29
CA GLU A 51 -15.98 6.35 11.70
C GLU A 51 -16.99 7.47 11.95
N SER A 52 -18.15 7.13 12.54
CA SER A 52 -19.24 8.09 12.79
C SER A 52 -19.60 8.94 11.56
N LEU A 53 -19.73 8.28 10.40
CA LEU A 53 -20.00 8.90 9.09
C LEU A 53 -18.97 9.96 8.65
N LYS A 54 -17.75 9.92 9.19
CA LYS A 54 -16.64 10.80 8.79
C LYS A 54 -15.49 9.97 8.25
N ALA A 55 -14.90 10.43 7.15
CA ALA A 55 -13.69 9.82 6.59
C ALA A 55 -12.47 10.25 7.42
N ARG A 56 -11.72 9.29 7.95
CA ARG A 56 -10.50 9.50 8.75
C ARG A 56 -9.29 8.82 8.10
N ILE A 57 -8.17 9.53 8.10
CA ILE A 57 -6.87 9.06 7.60
C ILE A 57 -5.78 9.37 8.62
N ASN A 58 -4.75 8.53 8.65
CA ASN A 58 -3.56 8.70 9.49
C ASN A 58 -2.34 8.10 8.79
N SER A 59 -1.14 8.61 9.09
CA SER A 59 0.09 8.16 8.44
C SER A 59 0.52 6.74 8.81
N CYS A 60 0.01 6.19 9.91
CA CYS A 60 0.42 4.89 10.45
C CYS A 60 -0.34 3.69 9.85
N GLY A 61 -1.57 3.88 9.40
CA GLY A 61 -2.43 2.80 8.91
C GLY A 61 -3.15 3.10 7.60
N SER A 62 -2.98 4.32 7.07
CA SER A 62 -3.57 4.71 5.79
C SER A 62 -2.49 4.76 4.71
N TRP A 63 -2.85 4.34 3.51
CA TRP A 63 -2.00 4.49 2.34
C TRP A 63 -2.25 5.86 1.73
N ILE A 64 -1.25 6.73 1.80
CA ILE A 64 -1.32 8.11 1.34
C ILE A 64 -0.13 8.35 0.41
N GLN A 65 -0.41 8.40 -0.89
CA GLN A 65 0.64 8.48 -1.90
C GLN A 65 0.19 9.34 -3.06
N LYS A 66 1.08 10.25 -3.52
CA LYS A 66 0.84 11.03 -4.73
C LYS A 66 0.64 10.09 -5.92
N TRP A 67 -0.38 10.36 -6.73
CA TRP A 67 -0.75 9.53 -7.88
C TRP A 67 0.40 9.37 -8.89
N GLU A 68 1.22 10.41 -9.05
CA GLU A 68 2.41 10.42 -9.91
C GLU A 68 3.45 9.37 -9.49
N HIS A 69 3.56 9.07 -8.19
CA HIS A 69 4.48 8.06 -7.66
C HIS A 69 3.89 6.65 -7.64
N THR A 70 2.61 6.48 -7.98
CA THR A 70 1.95 5.18 -7.97
C THR A 70 2.37 4.34 -9.18
N SER A 71 2.94 3.17 -8.92
CA SER A 71 3.41 2.27 -9.98
C SER A 71 2.24 1.80 -10.86
N ARG A 72 2.56 1.39 -12.09
CA ARG A 72 1.56 0.79 -13.00
C ARG A 72 0.91 -0.45 -12.35
N ARG A 73 1.68 -1.21 -11.56
CA ARG A 73 1.18 -2.39 -10.84
C ARG A 73 0.24 -2.02 -9.71
N GLN A 74 0.56 -1.02 -8.90
CA GLN A 74 -0.34 -0.50 -7.86
C GLN A 74 -1.66 0.00 -8.45
N ARG A 75 -1.61 0.76 -9.55
CA ARG A 75 -2.82 1.23 -10.26
C ARG A 75 -3.66 0.06 -10.78
N LYS A 76 -3.04 -0.99 -11.32
CA LYS A 76 -3.74 -2.22 -11.76
C LYS A 76 -4.30 -3.00 -10.56
N GLY A 77 -3.55 -3.04 -9.47
CA GLY A 77 -3.93 -3.63 -8.18
C GLY A 77 -5.23 -3.04 -7.66
N LEU A 78 -5.30 -1.72 -7.55
CA LEU A 78 -6.49 -0.99 -7.10
C LEU A 78 -7.71 -1.24 -7.98
N LYS A 79 -7.53 -1.31 -9.29
CA LYS A 79 -8.63 -1.50 -10.24
C LYS A 79 -9.26 -2.89 -10.18
N LEU A 80 -8.46 -3.93 -9.93
CA LEU A 80 -8.91 -5.30 -10.20
C LEU A 80 -8.36 -6.34 -9.22
N LEU A 81 -7.08 -6.26 -8.84
CA LEU A 81 -6.37 -7.42 -8.30
C LEU A 81 -6.29 -7.45 -6.78
N TYR A 82 -6.27 -6.31 -6.10
CA TYR A 82 -6.13 -6.30 -4.64
C TYR A 82 -7.36 -6.88 -3.93
N LYS A 83 -8.56 -6.76 -4.51
CA LYS A 83 -9.77 -7.41 -3.98
C LYS A 83 -9.61 -8.94 -3.90
N ASN A 84 -9.02 -9.55 -4.92
CA ASN A 84 -8.82 -11.00 -4.99
C ASN A 84 -7.73 -11.50 -4.03
N GLY A 85 -6.90 -10.59 -3.51
CA GLY A 85 -5.86 -10.89 -2.54
C GLY A 85 -6.30 -10.69 -1.08
N CYS A 86 -7.51 -10.19 -0.81
CA CYS A 86 -7.92 -9.83 0.55
C CYS A 86 -8.01 -11.01 1.54
N SER A 87 -8.07 -12.26 1.05
CA SER A 87 -7.99 -13.47 1.90
C SER A 87 -6.55 -13.83 2.32
N CYS A 88 -5.56 -13.12 1.80
CA CYS A 88 -4.16 -13.31 2.11
C CYS A 88 -3.60 -12.17 2.93
N ASP A 89 -2.83 -12.53 3.95
CA ASP A 89 -2.08 -11.56 4.73
C ASP A 89 -0.80 -11.14 3.99
N VAL A 90 -0.40 -9.89 4.16
CA VAL A 90 0.95 -9.42 3.81
C VAL A 90 1.70 -9.14 5.11
N LYS A 91 2.82 -9.82 5.32
CA LYS A 91 3.67 -9.63 6.49
C LYS A 91 5.02 -9.08 6.07
N TYR A 92 5.52 -8.09 6.79
CA TYR A 92 6.88 -7.60 6.59
C TYR A 92 7.88 -8.47 7.34
N CYS A 93 9.08 -8.61 6.77
CA CYS A 93 10.21 -9.24 7.42
C CYS A 93 11.42 -8.33 7.35
N SER A 94 12.26 -8.35 8.40
CA SER A 94 13.48 -7.55 8.48
C SER A 94 14.75 -8.22 7.96
N LYS A 95 14.66 -9.51 7.63
CA LYS A 95 15.80 -10.35 7.23
C LYS A 95 16.09 -10.23 5.72
N LYS A 96 17.35 -10.45 5.31
CA LYS A 96 17.76 -10.54 3.88
C LYS A 96 16.86 -11.51 3.08
N LYS A 97 16.48 -12.64 3.70
CA LYS A 97 15.54 -13.62 3.16
C LYS A 97 14.33 -13.75 4.09
N CYS A 98 13.13 -13.48 3.56
CA CYS A 98 11.90 -13.69 4.31
C CYS A 98 11.48 -15.17 4.27
N PRO A 99 11.04 -15.75 5.40
CA PRO A 99 10.50 -17.12 5.41
C PRO A 99 9.19 -17.19 4.62
N ARG A 100 8.93 -18.36 4.01
CA ARG A 100 7.63 -18.64 3.41
C ARG A 100 6.63 -18.97 4.51
N LYS A 101 5.40 -18.46 4.38
CA LYS A 101 4.25 -18.82 5.21
C LYS A 101 3.10 -19.24 4.30
N VAL A 102 2.26 -20.17 4.76
CA VAL A 102 1.18 -20.72 3.92
C VAL A 102 0.09 -19.66 3.70
N ASP A 103 -0.34 -18.93 4.72
CA ASP A 103 -1.46 -17.98 4.60
C ASP A 103 -1.03 -16.52 4.40
N SER A 104 0.26 -16.26 4.17
CA SER A 104 0.74 -14.90 3.95
C SER A 104 1.86 -14.78 2.95
N CYS A 105 1.86 -13.67 2.23
CA CYS A 105 3.00 -13.24 1.44
C CYS A 105 3.95 -12.41 2.31
N THR A 106 5.22 -12.80 2.36
CA THR A 106 6.24 -12.05 3.10
C THR A 106 6.93 -11.03 2.21
N ALA A 107 6.97 -9.77 2.65
CA ALA A 107 7.62 -8.65 1.99
C ALA A 107 8.89 -8.26 2.73
N ASN A 108 9.95 -7.93 2.00
CA ASN A 108 11.15 -7.40 2.62
C ASN A 108 10.99 -5.88 2.81
N TRP A 109 11.04 -5.41 4.06
CA TRP A 109 10.90 -3.99 4.38
C TRP A 109 11.96 -3.11 3.70
N ALA A 110 13.19 -3.62 3.55
CA ALA A 110 14.32 -2.86 3.04
C ALA A 110 14.29 -2.70 1.52
N SER A 111 13.76 -3.69 0.79
CA SER A 111 13.69 -3.62 -0.67
C SER A 111 12.52 -2.77 -1.17
N ARG A 112 11.41 -2.75 -0.43
CA ARG A 112 10.12 -2.16 -0.82
C ARG A 112 9.61 -2.64 -2.20
N CYS A 113 10.16 -3.74 -2.72
CA CYS A 113 9.80 -4.25 -4.05
C CYS A 113 8.38 -4.81 -4.06
N GLU A 114 8.00 -5.54 -3.03
CA GLU A 114 6.65 -6.09 -2.88
C GLU A 114 5.60 -4.99 -2.71
N GLU A 115 5.93 -3.89 -2.03
CA GLU A 115 5.05 -2.74 -1.86
C GLU A 115 4.73 -2.05 -3.20
N LYS A 116 5.75 -1.90 -4.06
CA LYS A 116 5.62 -1.20 -5.35
C LYS A 116 5.10 -2.08 -6.47
N GLU A 117 5.56 -3.33 -6.56
CA GLU A 117 5.31 -4.21 -7.72
C GLU A 117 4.57 -5.50 -7.37
N GLY A 118 4.44 -5.80 -6.08
CA GLY A 118 3.84 -7.04 -5.58
C GLY A 118 2.32 -7.02 -5.57
N ILE A 119 1.75 -8.19 -5.87
CA ILE A 119 0.33 -8.49 -5.68
C ILE A 119 0.28 -9.87 -5.04
N CYS A 120 -0.19 -9.94 -3.78
CA CYS A 120 -0.35 -11.20 -3.06
C CYS A 120 -1.72 -11.80 -3.40
N LEU A 121 -1.76 -13.06 -3.82
CA LEU A 121 -3.00 -13.76 -4.16
C LEU A 121 -3.02 -15.16 -3.54
N ARG A 122 -4.22 -15.66 -3.25
CA ARG A 122 -4.44 -17.04 -2.82
C ARG A 122 -4.15 -17.98 -3.99
N GLN A 123 -3.34 -18.99 -3.74
CA GLN A 123 -3.06 -20.12 -4.64
C GLN A 123 -3.43 -21.42 -3.92
N PRO A 124 -3.52 -22.57 -4.62
CA PRO A 124 -3.84 -23.85 -3.99
C PRO A 124 -2.88 -24.24 -2.85
N LYS A 125 -1.59 -23.88 -2.97
CA LYS A 125 -0.53 -24.15 -1.97
C LYS A 125 -0.32 -22.98 -0.98
N GLY A 126 -1.32 -22.12 -0.81
CA GLY A 126 -1.27 -20.94 0.06
C GLY A 126 -1.11 -19.61 -0.68
N CYS A 127 -0.90 -18.54 0.06
CA CYS A 127 -0.74 -17.18 -0.44
C CYS A 127 0.64 -16.97 -1.05
N MET A 128 0.70 -16.44 -2.27
CA MET A 128 1.95 -16.24 -2.99
C MET A 128 1.95 -14.91 -3.76
N TRP A 129 3.15 -14.32 -3.87
CA TRP A 129 3.36 -13.18 -4.75
C TRP A 129 3.14 -13.59 -6.21
N MET A 130 2.32 -12.83 -6.93
CA MET A 130 2.17 -12.97 -8.37
C MET A 130 3.53 -12.82 -9.06
N LYS A 131 3.90 -13.81 -9.87
CA LYS A 131 5.15 -13.78 -10.65
C LYS A 131 5.02 -12.74 -11.75
N THR A 132 5.81 -11.68 -11.67
CA THR A 132 5.85 -10.61 -12.68
C THR A 132 7.28 -10.18 -12.96
N ARG A 133 7.55 -9.75 -14.20
CA ARG A 133 8.86 -9.22 -14.59
C ARG A 133 9.27 -8.02 -13.73
N ALA A 134 8.34 -7.12 -13.43
CA ALA A 134 8.61 -5.93 -12.62
C ALA A 134 9.08 -6.27 -11.20
N LEU A 135 8.37 -7.18 -10.51
CA LEU A 135 8.76 -7.62 -9.18
C LEU A 135 10.09 -8.39 -9.19
N ALA A 136 10.29 -9.28 -10.18
CA ALA A 136 11.54 -10.02 -10.34
C ALA A 136 12.74 -9.09 -10.60
N GLN A 137 12.58 -8.08 -11.47
CA GLN A 137 13.61 -7.10 -11.78
C GLN A 137 13.95 -6.23 -10.57
N CYS A 138 12.93 -5.78 -9.82
CA CYS A 138 13.15 -5.01 -8.59
C CYS A 138 13.97 -5.82 -7.58
N ARG A 139 13.56 -7.06 -7.29
CA ARG A 139 14.28 -7.94 -6.36
C ARG A 139 15.72 -8.21 -6.79
N ARG A 140 15.92 -8.44 -8.10
CA ARG A 140 17.25 -8.67 -8.68
C ARG A 140 18.14 -7.45 -8.50
N ARG A 141 17.64 -6.26 -8.84
CA ARG A 141 18.36 -4.99 -8.70
C ARG A 141 18.76 -4.74 -7.24
N TYR A 142 17.80 -4.85 -6.32
CA TYR A 142 18.04 -4.72 -4.88
C TYR A 142 19.11 -5.71 -4.39
N PHE A 143 19.05 -6.96 -4.84
CA PHE A 143 20.04 -7.97 -4.45
C PHE A 143 21.45 -7.61 -4.93
N TYR A 144 21.63 -7.13 -6.17
CA TYR A 144 22.96 -6.73 -6.67
C TYR A 144 23.51 -5.49 -5.97
N GLU A 145 22.69 -4.44 -5.80
CA GLU A 145 23.10 -3.20 -5.11
C GLU A 145 23.54 -3.47 -3.66
N ASN A 146 22.89 -4.42 -2.98
CA ASN A 146 23.22 -4.77 -1.59
C ASN A 146 24.23 -5.92 -1.44
N ARG A 147 24.72 -6.50 -2.55
CA ARG A 147 25.80 -7.50 -2.55
C ARG A 147 27.18 -6.84 -2.44
N GLY A 148 27.31 -5.57 -2.86
CA GLY A 148 28.55 -4.80 -2.78
C GLY A 148 28.91 -4.27 -1.39
N LEU A 149 28.04 -4.47 -0.38
CA LEU A 149 28.30 -4.12 1.03
C LEU A 149 29.00 -5.25 1.81
N GLU A 150 29.30 -6.38 1.17
CA GLU A 150 29.96 -7.54 1.80
C GLU A 150 31.50 -7.51 1.71
N THR A 151 32.10 -6.40 1.25
CA THR A 151 33.58 -6.23 1.21
C THR A 151 34.12 -5.23 2.24
N LEU A 152 33.30 -4.72 3.17
CA LEU A 152 33.71 -3.71 4.17
C LEU A 152 33.29 -4.05 5.62
N THR A 153 32.95 -5.31 5.90
CA THR A 153 32.86 -5.87 7.26
C THR A 153 33.44 -7.26 7.23
#